data_AF-A0A840X0U0-F1
#
_entry.id   AF-A0A840X0U0-F1
#
_cell.length_a   1.000
_cell.length_b   1.000
_cell.length_c   1.000
_cell.angle_alpha   90.00
_cell.angle_beta   90.00
_cell.angle_gamma   90.00
#
_symmetry.space_group_name_H-M   'P 1'
#
loop_
_entity.id
_entity.type
_entity.pdbx_description
1 polymer ?
#
loop_
_entity_poly.entity_id
_entity_poly.type
_entity_poly.pdbx_seq_one_letter_code
_entity_poly.pdbx_strand_id
1 'polypeptide(L)' 'MLIPIVSLAVLVGGFFGGYRAHKRGGEILDILQYGFGHAVAFGLVALLGMLILDLFL' A
#
# COMPACT_ATOMS: atom_id res chain seq x y z
N MET A 1 0.74 -14.19 11.33
CA MET A 1 0.00 -13.98 10.06
C MET A 1 -0.02 -12.53 9.60
N LEU A 2 0.10 -11.56 10.53
CA LEU A 2 0.06 -10.13 10.24
C LEU A 2 1.19 -9.66 9.29
N ILE A 3 2.45 -10.03 9.55
CA ILE A 3 3.61 -9.54 8.77
C ILE A 3 3.50 -9.86 7.27
N PRO A 4 3.22 -11.12 6.83
CA PRO A 4 3.04 -11.42 5.41
C PRO A 4 1.91 -10.63 4.73
N ILE A 5 0.78 -10.43 5.43
CA ILE A 5 -0.40 -9.74 4.88
C ILE A 5 -0.11 -8.24 4.70
N VAL A 6 0.51 -7.60 5.69
CA VAL A 6 0.90 -6.19 5.61
C VAL A 6 1.92 -5.99 4.49
N SER A 7 2.93 -6.86 4.37
CA SER A 7 3.92 -6.79 3.28
C SER A 7 3.27 -6.91 1.90
N LEU A 8 2.31 -7.82 1.73
CA LEU A 8 1.58 -7.95 0.47
C LEU A 8 0.75 -6.69 0.16
N ALA A 9 0.07 -6.13 1.16
CA ALA A 9 -0.70 -4.90 1.00
C ALA A 9 0.18 -3.71 0.60
N VAL A 10 1.35 -3.55 1.23
CA VAL A 10 2.34 -2.51 0.88
C VAL A 10 2.78 -2.64 -0.58
N LEU A 11 3.11 -3.85 -1.03
CA LEU A 11 3.55 -4.10 -2.42
C LEU A 11 2.43 -3.79 -3.44
N VAL A 12 1.21 -4.26 -3.16
CA VAL A 12 0.04 -4.01 -4.02
C VAL A 12 -0.29 -2.53 -4.07
N GLY A 13 -0.31 -1.85 -2.91
CA GLY A 13 -0.54 -0.41 -2.82
C GLY A 13 0.52 0.36 -3.60
N GLY A 14 1.80 0.04 -3.39
CA GLY A 14 2.92 0.66 -4.09
C GLY A 14 2.84 0.55 -5.60
N PHE A 15 2.61 -0.67 -6.10
CA PHE A 15 2.47 -0.92 -7.53
C PHE A 15 1.24 -0.21 -8.12
N PHE A 16 0.10 -0.26 -7.43
CA PHE A 16 -1.12 0.41 -7.87
C PHE A 16 -0.96 1.94 -7.92
N GLY A 17 -0.36 2.54 -6.89
CA GLY A 17 -0.10 3.98 -6.83
C GLY A 17 0.87 4.43 -7.93
N GLY A 18 1.98 3.71 -8.10
CA GLY A 18 2.95 3.98 -9.15
C GLY A 18 2.36 3.83 -10.55
N TYR A 19 1.59 2.76 -10.79
CA TYR A 19 0.89 2.54 -12.06
C TYR A 19 -0.10 3.67 -12.38
N ARG A 20 -0.86 4.14 -11.40
CA ARG A 20 -1.80 5.26 -11.59
C ARG A 20 -1.10 6.57 -11.91
N ALA A 21 0.02 6.87 -11.25
CA ALA A 21 0.82 8.04 -11.55
C ALA A 21 1.42 7.96 -12.96
N HIS A 22 1.94 6.79 -13.34
CA HIS A 22 2.47 6.55 -14.68
C HIS A 22 1.39 6.72 -15.76
N LYS A 23 0.19 6.17 -15.54
CA LYS A 23 -0.95 6.33 -16.48
C LYS A 23 -1.43 7.77 -16.64
N ARG A 24 -1.08 8.67 -15.71
CA ARG A 24 -1.39 10.10 -15.77
C ARG A 24 -0.25 10.94 -16.35
N GLY A 25 0.82 10.30 -16.82
CA GLY A 25 1.98 10.98 -17.40
C GLY A 25 2.89 11.66 -16.37
N GLY A 26 2.87 11.21 -15.11
CA GLY A 26 3.75 11.74 -14.06
C GLY A 26 5.23 11.42 -14.31
N GLU A 27 6.10 12.30 -13.83
CA GLU A 27 7.56 12.10 -13.86
C GLU A 27 7.97 10.93 -12.96
N ILE A 28 9.21 10.46 -13.09
CA ILE A 28 9.73 9.34 -12.28
C ILE A 28 9.58 9.63 -10.78
N LEU A 29 9.88 10.86 -10.36
CA LEU A 29 9.74 11.28 -8.95
C LEU A 29 8.28 11.27 -8.49
N ASP A 30 7.35 11.68 -9.36
CA ASP A 30 5.91 11.63 -9.06
C ASP A 30 5.45 10.19 -8.90
N ILE A 31 5.88 9.30 -9.80
CA ILE A 31 5.55 7.87 -9.76
C ILE A 31 6.02 7.25 -8.44
N LEU A 32 7.26 7.54 -8.03
CA LEU A 32 7.83 7.04 -6.78
C LEU A 32 7.09 7.59 -5.56
N GLN A 33 6.82 8.90 -5.53
CA GLN A 33 6.11 9.53 -4.41
C GLN A 33 4.67 9.02 -4.29
N TYR A 34 3.95 8.91 -5.41
CA TYR A 34 2.58 8.43 -5.43
C TYR A 34 2.49 6.94 -5.09
N GLY A 35 3.43 6.13 -5.60
CA GLY A 35 3.58 4.74 -5.24
C GLY A 35 3.85 4.57 -3.74
N PHE A 36 4.84 5.29 -3.20
CA PHE A 36 5.14 5.24 -1.77
C PHE A 36 3.93 5.62 -0.90
N GLY A 37 3.21 6.69 -1.27
CA GLY A 37 1.99 7.10 -0.56
C GLY A 37 0.92 6.01 -0.53
N HIS A 38 0.71 5.30 -1.65
CA HIS A 38 -0.25 4.18 -1.68
C HIS A 38 0.26 2.95 -0.93
N ALA A 39 1.56 2.66 -0.97
CA ALA A 39 2.18 1.57 -0.24
C ALA A 39 1.95 1.73 1.28
N VAL A 40 2.19 2.94 1.80
CA VAL A 40 1.95 3.29 3.19
C VAL A 40 0.46 3.18 3.52
N ALA A 41 -0.41 3.76 2.70
CA ALA A 41 -1.86 3.74 2.95
C ALA A 41 -2.41 2.30 3.01
N PHE A 42 -2.05 1.44 2.05
CA PHE A 42 -2.49 0.05 2.03
C PHE A 42 -1.91 -0.75 3.21
N GLY A 43 -0.63 -0.55 3.53
CA GLY A 43 -0.01 -1.18 4.69
C GLY A 43 -0.70 -0.82 6.00
N LEU A 44 -1.05 0.46 6.19
CA LEU A 44 -1.78 0.92 7.38
C LEU A 44 -3.19 0.32 7.46
N VAL A 45 -3.93 0.28 6.34
CA VAL A 45 -5.26 -0.33 6.30
C VAL A 45 -5.18 -1.83 6.64
N ALA A 46 -4.21 -2.55 6.08
CA ALA A 46 -4.00 -3.96 6.39
C ALA A 46 -3.62 -4.18 7.86
N LEU A 47 -2.71 -3.36 8.40
CA LEU A 47 -2.28 -3.45 9.79
C LEU A 47 -3.45 -3.21 10.75
N LEU A 48 -4.25 -2.17 10.52
CA LEU A 48 -5.43 -1.87 11.31
C LEU A 48 -6.48 -2.98 11.18
N GLY A 49 -6.74 -3.47 9.98
CA GLY A 49 -7.68 -4.57 9.74
C GLY A 49 -7.28 -5.85 10.47
N MET A 50 -5.99 -6.19 10.46
CA MET A 50 -5.46 -7.34 11.19
C MET A 50 -5.55 -7.16 12.70
N LEU A 51 -5.22 -5.97 13.21
CA LEU A 51 -5.32 -5.69 14.65
C LEU A 51 -6.77 -5.77 15.14
N ILE A 52 -7.72 -5.29 14.35
CA ILE A 52 -9.14 -5.42 14.64
C ILE A 52 -9.56 -6.89 14.60
N LEU A 53 -9.12 -7.66 13.61
CA LEU A 53 -9.45 -9.08 13.50
C LEU A 53 -8.93 -9.88 14.71
N ASP A 54 -7.68 -9.63 15.11
CA ASP A 54 -7.06 -10.23 16.29
C ASP A 54 -7.76 -9.83 17.60
N LEU A 55 -8.57 -8.76 17.62
CA LEU A 55 -9.38 -8.38 18.80
C LEU A 55 -10.63 -9.25 18.95
N PHE A 56 -11.15 -9.81 17.86
CA PHE A 56 -12.43 -10.53 17.83
C PHE A 56 -12.31 -12.04 17.68
N LEU A 57 -11.15 -12.55 17.22
CA LEU A 57 -10.85 -13.98 17.06
C LEU A 57 -9.90 -14.46 18.15
#